data_AF-A0A1J5LM67-F1
#
_entry.id   AF-A0A1J5LM67-F1
#
_cell.length_a   1.000
_cell.length_b   1.000
_cell.length_c   1.000
_cell.angle_alpha   90.00
_cell.angle_beta   90.00
_cell.angle_gamma   90.00
#
_symmetry.space_group_name_H-M   'P 1'
#
loop_
_entity.id
_entity.type
_entity.pdbx_description
1 polymer ?
#
loop_
_entity_poly.entity_id
_entity_poly.type
_entity_poly.pdbx_seq_one_letter_code
_entity_poly.pdbx_strand_id
1 'polypeptide(L)' 'MLVWGGGYLTVWLLCLWLSPRFREGFVDWLRLKDPFGWRFWRQNILFAAFSLGYLAVGLLFMGL' A
#
# COMPACT_ATOMS: atom_id res chain seq x y z
N MET A 1 -3.10 12.84 12.40
CA MET A 1 -3.79 11.85 11.54
C MET A 1 -3.81 12.24 10.06
N LEU A 2 -4.31 13.42 9.67
CA LEU A 2 -4.43 13.82 8.26
C LEU A 2 -3.08 13.83 7.50
N VAL A 3 -2.00 14.30 8.13
CA VAL A 3 -0.65 14.30 7.54
C VAL A 3 -0.12 12.87 7.34
N TRP A 4 -0.47 11.94 8.25
CA TRP A 4 -0.08 10.53 8.16
C TRP A 4 -0.85 9.82 7.03
N GLY A 5 -2.18 9.98 7.01
CA GLY A 5 -2.98 9.46 5.89
C GLY A 5 -2.56 10.05 4.54
N GLY A 6 -2.28 11.36 4.49
CA GLY A 6 -1.84 12.06 3.29
C GLY A 6 -0.46 11.61 2.79
N GLY A 7 0.48 11.36 3.71
CA GLY A 7 1.81 10.84 3.37
C GLY A 7 1.73 9.44 2.75
N TYR A 8 0.96 8.54 3.37
CA TYR A 8 0.71 7.21 2.82
C TYR A 8 0.06 7.27 1.43
N LEU A 9 -0.98 8.10 1.28
CA LEU A 9 -1.69 8.26 0.01
C LEU A 9 -0.77 8.80 -1.08
N THR A 10 0.12 9.74 -0.75
CA THR A 10 1.09 10.29 -1.70
C THR A 10 2.05 9.23 -2.23
N VAL A 11 2.64 8.43 -1.34
CA VAL A 11 3.52 7.32 -1.74
C VAL A 11 2.76 6.31 -2.59
N TRP A 12 1.52 6.02 -2.20
CA TRP A 12 0.67 5.08 -2.93
C TRP A 12 0.32 5.57 -4.35
N LEU A 13 -0.05 6.85 -4.49
CA LEU A 13 -0.30 7.49 -5.80
C LEU A 13 0.97 7.55 -6.65
N LEU A 14 2.14 7.82 -6.06
CA LEU A 14 3.42 7.76 -6.75
C LEU A 14 3.71 6.36 -7.27
N CYS A 15 3.46 5.31 -6.48
CA CYS A 15 3.61 3.94 -6.93
C CYS A 15 2.67 3.58 -8.08
N LEU A 16 1.41 4.05 -8.04
CA LEU A 16 0.46 3.88 -9.14
C LEU A 16 0.89 4.58 -10.43
N TRP A 17 1.53 5.75 -10.31
CA TRP A 17 1.96 6.53 -11.46
C TRP A 17 3.27 6.01 -12.08
N LEU A 18 4.25 5.67 -11.23
CA LEU A 18 5.60 5.29 -11.67
C LEU A 18 5.74 3.80 -12.02
N SER A 19 4.93 2.92 -11.43
CA SER A 19 5.04 1.47 -11.62
C SER A 19 3.81 0.91 -12.32
N PRO A 20 3.89 0.61 -13.63
CA PRO A 20 2.81 -0.04 -14.37
C PRO A 20 2.41 -1.38 -13.75
N ARG A 21 3.38 -2.12 -13.22
CA ARG A 21 3.17 -3.40 -12.52
C ARG A 21 2.35 -3.22 -11.24
N PHE A 22 2.64 -2.19 -10.46
CA PHE A 22 1.87 -1.87 -9.26
C PHE A 22 0.43 -1.50 -9.61
N ARG A 23 0.26 -0.69 -10.66
CA ARG A 23 -1.04 -0.30 -11.19
C ARG A 23 -1.86 -1.49 -11.68
N GLU A 24 -1.26 -2.41 -12.44
CA GLU A 24 -1.94 -3.62 -12.92
C GLU A 24 -2.39 -4.51 -11.76
N GLY A 25 -1.51 -4.78 -10.80
CA GLY A 25 -1.88 -5.56 -9.62
C GLY A 25 -2.98 -4.89 -8.79
N PHE A 26 -2.97 -3.56 -8.69
CA PHE A 26 -4.04 -2.82 -8.02
C PHE A 26 -5.37 -2.92 -8.77
N VAL A 27 -5.36 -2.82 -10.10
CA VAL A 27 -6.57 -3.00 -10.93
C VAL A 27 -7.10 -4.43 -10.84
N ASP A 28 -6.23 -5.44 -10.80
CA ASP A 28 -6.64 -6.84 -10.60
C ASP A 28 -7.25 -7.07 -9.21
N TRP A 29 -6.74 -6.38 -8.18
CA TRP A 29 -7.33 -6.38 -6.84
C TRP A 29 -8.72 -5.71 -6.84
N LEU A 30 -8.87 -4.54 -7.47
CA LEU A 30 -10.17 -3.86 -7.64
C LEU A 30 -11.19 -4.71 -8.41
N ARG A 31 -10.73 -5.49 -9.40
CA ARG A 31 -11.56 -6.41 -10.18
C ARG A 31 -11.84 -7.72 -9.45
N LEU A 32 -11.46 -7.85 -8.18
CA LEU A 32 -11.64 -9.04 -7.35
C LEU A 32 -11.03 -10.31 -7.95
N LYS A 33 -10.05 -10.17 -8.85
CA LYS A 33 -9.29 -11.33 -9.38
C LYS A 33 -8.30 -11.87 -8.36
N ASP A 34 -7.90 -11.03 -7.41
CA ASP A 34 -7.07 -11.38 -6.26
C ASP A 34 -7.69 -10.75 -5.00
N PRO A 35 -8.82 -11.27 -4.48
CA PRO A 35 -9.61 -10.59 -3.45
C PRO A 35 -8.85 -10.36 -2.14
N PHE A 36 -7.92 -11.27 -1.81
CA PHE A 36 -7.05 -11.15 -0.65
C PHE A 36 -5.79 -10.29 -0.92
N GLY A 37 -5.56 -9.84 -2.15
CA GLY A 37 -4.37 -9.11 -2.55
C GLY A 37 -3.08 -9.94 -2.41
N TRP A 38 -3.16 -11.26 -2.27
CA TRP A 38 -2.00 -12.10 -1.94
C TRP A 38 -0.95 -12.04 -3.05
N ARG A 39 -1.39 -12.07 -4.31
CA ARG A 39 -0.50 -11.91 -5.46
C ARG A 39 0.02 -10.48 -5.56
N PHE A 40 -0.83 -9.48 -5.29
CA PHE A 40 -0.44 -8.07 -5.25
C PHE A 40 0.69 -7.82 -4.24
N TRP A 41 0.52 -8.23 -2.99
CA TRP A 41 1.52 -8.03 -1.94
C TRP A 41 2.80 -8.83 -2.20
N ARG A 42 2.68 -10.07 -2.70
CA ARG A 42 3.85 -10.88 -3.08
C ARG A 42 4.66 -10.24 -4.20
N GLN A 43 3.99 -9.64 -5.17
CA GLN A 43 4.66 -8.96 -6.28
C GLN A 43 5.24 -7.59 -5.89
N ASN A 44 4.73 -6.99 -4.82
CA ASN A 44 5.12 -5.66 -4.34
C ASN A 44 5.62 -5.73 -2.88
N ILE A 45 6.52 -6.66 -2.59
CA ILE A 45 6.95 -6.99 -1.22
C ILE A 45 7.59 -5.80 -0.47
N LEU A 46 8.32 -4.94 -1.18
CA LEU A 46 8.89 -3.72 -0.60
C LEU A 46 7.80 -2.74 -0.17
N PHE A 47 6.74 -2.61 -0.98
CA PHE A 47 5.59 -1.79 -0.63
C PHE A 47 4.81 -2.41 0.53
N ALA A 48 4.67 -3.74 0.57
CA ALA A 48 4.08 -4.45 1.71
C ALA A 48 4.84 -4.17 3.03
N ALA A 49 6.17 -4.27 3.00
CA ALA A 49 7.03 -3.97 4.14
C ALA A 49 6.90 -2.49 4.55
N PHE A 50 6.86 -1.57 3.59
CA PHE A 50 6.60 -0.16 3.85
C PHE A 50 5.23 0.05 4.52
N SER A 51 4.14 -0.52 4.00
CA SER A 51 2.81 -0.41 4.58
C SER A 51 2.75 -0.96 6.01
N LEU A 52 3.40 -2.10 6.28
CA LEU A 52 3.52 -2.67 7.62
C LEU A 52 4.28 -1.74 8.58
N GLY A 53 5.43 -1.20 8.15
CA GLY A 53 6.19 -0.24 8.94
C GLY A 53 5.42 1.05 9.20
N TYR A 54 4.72 1.56 8.18
CA TYR A 54 3.89 2.76 8.29
C TYR A 54 2.72 2.59 9.26
N LEU A 55 2.12 1.39 9.26
CA LEU A 55 1.10 1.00 10.23
C LEU A 55 1.69 0.90 11.64
N ALA A 56 2.81 0.19 11.81
CA ALA A 56 3.45 -0.02 13.10
C ALA A 56 3.84 1.32 13.76
N VAL A 57 4.45 2.23 12.99
CA VAL A 57 4.77 3.57 13.49
C VAL A 57 3.49 4.35 13.78
N GLY A 58 2.48 4.27 12.91
CA GLY A 58 1.18 4.90 13.15
C GLY A 58 0.52 4.44 14.46
N LEU A 59 0.58 3.14 14.78
CA LEU A 59 0.06 2.57 16.02
C LEU A 59 0.83 3.07 17.25
N LEU A 60 2.16 3.11 17.18
CA LEU A 60 3.00 3.66 18.25
C LEU A 60 2.66 5.12 18.56
N PHE A 61 2.42 5.94 17.52
CA PHE A 61 2.02 7.33 17.69
C PHE A 61 0.57 7.52 18.15
N MET A 62 -0.30 6.51 18.00
CA MET A 62 -1.68 6.54 18.49
C MET A 62 -1.83 6.05 19.94
N GLY A 63 -0.72 5.74 20.63
CA GLY A 63 -0.73 5.40 22.06
C GLY A 63 -1.09 3.95 22.37
N LEU A 64 -0.76 3.03 21.45
CA LEU A 64 -0.70 1.60 21.71
C LEU A 64 0.65 1.23 22.33
#